data_AF-A0A6V7JP02-F1
#
_entry.id   AF-A0A6V7JP02-F1
#
_cell.length_a   1.000
_cell.length_b   1.000
_cell.length_c   1.000
_cell.angle_alpha   90.00
_cell.angle_beta   90.00
_cell.angle_gamma   90.00
#
_symmetry.space_group_name_H-M   'P 1'
#
loop_
_entity.id
_entity.type
_entity.pdbx_description
1 polymer ?
#
loop_
_entity_poly.entity_id
_entity_poly.type
_entity_poly.pdbx_seq_one_letter_code
_entity_poly.pdbx_strand_id
1 'polypeptide(L)'
;YLGCIDLNTLSKQEKEQHAFFLGLAALLGEGVYNIGELLAHPVLQSLKGTSNSWLVDLLQAFNSGDILALERLKPQWSKVADLAAQELKLRQKISLLCLMEMTFKRQANNR
;
A
#
# COMPACT_ATOMS: atom_id res chain seq x y z
N TYR A 1 -2.16 -8.04 16.74
CA TYR A 1 -2.20 -6.72 17.42
C TYR A 1 -3.36 -5.87 16.93
N LEU A 2 -3.53 -5.61 15.62
CA LEU A 2 -4.65 -4.82 15.08
C LEU A 2 -6.05 -5.48 15.18
N GLY A 3 -6.15 -6.79 15.40
CA GLY A 3 -7.43 -7.49 15.61
C GLY A 3 -8.01 -7.40 17.02
N CYS A 4 -7.29 -6.82 17.98
CA CYS A 4 -7.72 -6.70 19.39
C CYS A 4 -8.02 -5.26 19.83
N ILE A 5 -7.93 -4.29 18.93
CA ILE A 5 -8.16 -2.87 19.25
C ILE A 5 -9.43 -2.46 18.53
N ASP A 6 -10.47 -2.14 19.30
CA ASP A 6 -11.68 -1.53 18.74
C ASP A 6 -11.29 -0.24 18.04
N LEU A 7 -11.38 -0.22 16.71
CA LEU A 7 -11.19 1.02 15.95
C LEU A 7 -12.15 2.10 16.47
N ASN A 8 -13.26 1.77 17.12
CA ASN A 8 -14.19 2.76 17.68
C ASN A 8 -13.68 3.49 18.93
N THR A 9 -12.65 2.99 19.63
CA THR A 9 -12.11 3.66 20.83
C THR A 9 -10.98 4.65 20.51
N LEU A 10 -10.38 4.55 19.33
CA LEU A 10 -9.33 5.46 18.89
C LEU A 10 -9.86 6.79 18.35
N SER A 11 -9.14 7.87 18.66
CA SER A 11 -9.39 9.18 18.06
C SER A 11 -9.12 9.14 16.55
N LYS A 12 -9.77 10.02 15.77
CA LYS A 12 -9.54 10.12 14.31
C LYS A 12 -8.05 10.25 13.96
N GLN A 13 -7.34 11.05 14.74
CA GLN A 13 -5.91 11.31 14.57
C GLN A 13 -5.06 10.04 14.78
N GLU A 14 -5.40 9.21 15.77
CA GLU A 14 -4.71 7.94 16.03
C GLU A 14 -5.01 6.91 14.94
N LYS A 15 -6.25 6.88 14.42
CA LYS A 15 -6.62 6.03 13.28
C LYS A 15 -5.81 6.37 12.04
N GLU A 16 -5.71 7.66 11.73
CA GLU A 16 -4.91 8.15 10.61
C GLU A 16 -3.45 7.75 10.77
N GLN A 17 -2.89 7.94 11.96
CA GLN A 17 -1.49 7.62 12.23
C GLN A 17 -1.22 6.11 12.16
N HIS A 18 -2.11 5.27 12.71
CA HIS A 18 -2.01 3.82 12.58
C HIS A 18 -2.19 3.34 11.14
N ALA A 19 -3.15 3.89 10.40
CA ALA A 19 -3.35 3.57 9.00
C ALA A 19 -2.09 3.90 8.17
N PHE A 20 -1.45 5.04 8.48
CA PHE A 20 -0.23 5.47 7.82
C PHE A 20 0.94 4.51 8.08
N PHE A 21 1.19 4.18 9.34
CA PHE A 21 2.24 3.21 9.70
C PHE A 21 1.98 1.82 9.14
N LEU A 22 0.72 1.37 9.12
CA LEU A 22 0.34 0.09 8.56
C LEU A 22 0.59 0.03 7.05
N GLY A 23 0.25 1.09 6.32
CA GLY A 23 0.54 1.19 4.89
C GLY A 23 2.04 1.19 4.59
N LEU A 24 2.84 1.94 5.37
CA LEU A 24 4.30 1.91 5.26
C LEU A 24 4.87 0.51 5.56
N ALA A 25 4.41 -0.13 6.62
CA ALA A 25 4.84 -1.48 6.97
C ALA A 25 4.49 -2.50 5.87
N ALA A 26 3.34 -2.34 5.21
CA ALA A 26 2.97 -3.20 4.08
C ALA A 26 3.86 -2.97 2.85
N LEU A 27 4.29 -1.73 2.59
CA LEU A 27 5.18 -1.39 1.47
C LEU A 27 6.62 -1.84 1.72
N LEU A 28 7.19 -1.49 2.87
CA LEU A 28 8.58 -1.79 3.26
C LEU A 28 8.75 -3.26 3.72
N GLY A 29 7.65 -3.87 4.17
CA GLY A 29 7.59 -5.24 4.66
C GLY A 29 8.08 -6.24 3.63
N GLU A 30 9.01 -7.08 4.05
CA GLU A 30 9.57 -8.15 3.24
C GLU A 30 8.62 -9.35 3.21
N GLY A 31 8.36 -9.90 2.02
CA GLY A 31 7.40 -11.00 1.86
C GLY A 31 5.92 -10.60 1.83
N VAL A 32 5.59 -9.31 2.02
CA VAL A 32 4.20 -8.83 1.98
C VAL A 32 3.82 -8.48 0.54
N TYR A 33 3.13 -9.40 -0.14
CA TYR A 33 2.66 -9.20 -1.51
C TYR A 33 1.13 -9.10 -1.61
N ASN A 34 0.39 -9.53 -0.59
CA ASN A 34 -1.08 -9.46 -0.58
C ASN A 34 -1.57 -8.13 0.02
N ILE A 35 -1.49 -7.05 -0.76
CA ILE A 35 -1.91 -5.71 -0.32
C ILE A 35 -3.42 -5.50 -0.49
N GLY A 36 -4.09 -6.34 -1.28
CA GLY A 36 -5.53 -6.28 -1.55
C GLY A 36 -6.40 -6.43 -0.30
N GLU A 37 -6.07 -7.35 0.60
CA GLU A 37 -6.79 -7.50 1.88
C GLU A 37 -6.64 -6.26 2.77
N LEU A 38 -5.45 -5.66 2.76
CA LEU A 38 -5.20 -4.44 3.51
C LEU A 38 -6.00 -3.26 2.92
N LEU A 39 -6.08 -3.16 1.59
CA LEU A 39 -6.89 -2.16 0.88
C LEU A 39 -8.39 -2.23 1.22
N ALA A 40 -8.90 -3.43 1.50
CA ALA A 40 -10.28 -3.64 1.94
C ALA A 40 -10.52 -3.23 3.41
N HIS A 41 -9.46 -3.01 4.20
CA HIS A 41 -9.58 -2.73 5.63
C HIS A 41 -10.06 -1.28 5.88
N PRO A 42 -11.10 -1.06 6.70
CA PRO A 42 -11.69 0.27 6.94
C PRO A 42 -10.71 1.28 7.57
N VAL A 43 -9.63 0.80 8.17
CA VAL A 43 -8.56 1.67 8.71
C VAL A 43 -7.95 2.57 7.64
N LEU A 44 -7.78 2.08 6.41
CA LEU A 44 -7.24 2.89 5.30
C LEU A 44 -8.24 3.92 4.77
N GLN A 45 -9.55 3.71 4.96
CA GLN A 45 -10.54 4.73 4.61
C GLN A 45 -10.38 5.99 5.46
N SER A 46 -9.81 5.87 6.67
CA SER A 46 -9.49 7.02 7.53
C SER A 46 -8.43 7.94 6.90
N LEU A 47 -7.60 7.44 5.98
CA LEU A 47 -6.63 8.24 5.25
C LEU A 47 -7.22 8.95 4.03
N LYS A 48 -8.38 8.51 3.53
CA LYS A 48 -9.04 9.16 2.38
C LYS A 48 -9.60 10.51 2.82
N GLY A 49 -9.14 11.58 2.16
CA GLY A 49 -9.52 12.96 2.50
C GLY A 49 -8.54 13.67 3.44
N THR A 50 -7.42 13.03 3.81
CA THR A 50 -6.32 13.68 4.55
C THR A 50 -5.12 13.93 3.64
N SER A 51 -4.11 14.63 4.17
CA SER A 51 -2.83 14.87 3.51
C SER A 51 -2.06 13.59 3.16
N ASN A 52 -2.45 12.44 3.72
CA ASN A 52 -1.81 11.14 3.51
C ASN A 52 -2.56 10.25 2.50
N SER A 53 -3.55 10.80 1.79
CA SER A 53 -4.30 10.10 0.75
C SER A 53 -3.40 9.44 -0.31
N TRP A 54 -2.26 10.05 -0.62
CA TRP A 54 -1.25 9.50 -1.53
C TRP A 54 -0.78 8.10 -1.19
N LEU A 55 -0.79 7.72 0.11
CA LEU A 55 -0.39 6.39 0.54
C LEU A 55 -1.40 5.33 0.07
N VAL A 56 -2.68 5.68 0.04
CA VAL A 56 -3.74 4.79 -0.47
C VAL A 56 -3.57 4.59 -1.97
N ASP A 57 -3.30 5.67 -2.71
CA ASP A 57 -3.04 5.60 -4.15
C ASP A 57 -1.78 4.78 -4.45
N LEU A 58 -0.75 4.91 -3.61
CA LEU A 58 0.48 4.12 -3.71
C LEU A 58 0.21 2.64 -3.46
N LEU A 59 -0.52 2.29 -2.40
CA LEU A 59 -0.90 0.90 -2.12
C LEU A 59 -1.73 0.31 -3.26
N GLN A 60 -2.60 1.10 -3.87
CA GLN A 60 -3.41 0.69 -5.01
C GLN A 60 -2.55 0.44 -6.26
N ALA A 61 -1.55 1.30 -6.52
CA ALA A 61 -0.57 1.09 -7.59
C ALA A 61 0.22 -0.20 -7.41
N PHE A 62 0.64 -0.52 -6.17
CA PHE A 62 1.29 -1.79 -5.87
C PHE A 62 0.36 -2.99 -6.11
N ASN A 63 -0.90 -2.89 -5.68
CA ASN A 63 -1.88 -3.97 -5.85
C ASN A 63 -2.15 -4.28 -7.32
N SER A 64 -2.25 -3.27 -8.20
CA SER A 64 -2.44 -3.48 -9.64
C SER A 64 -1.14 -3.69 -10.43
N GLY A 65 0.02 -3.58 -9.77
CA GLY A 65 1.32 -3.60 -10.43
C GLY A 65 1.56 -2.42 -11.39
N ASP A 66 0.98 -1.25 -11.13
CA ASP A 66 1.10 -0.05 -11.97
C ASP A 66 2.39 0.72 -11.64
N ILE A 67 3.43 0.44 -12.42
CA ILE A 67 4.74 1.10 -12.31
C ILE A 67 4.66 2.59 -12.66
N LEU A 68 3.75 3.00 -13.56
CA LEU A 68 3.60 4.40 -13.94
C LEU A 68 3.01 5.22 -12.79
N ALA A 69 2.05 4.65 -12.05
CA ALA A 69 1.49 5.29 -10.86
C ALA A 69 2.55 5.46 -9.76
N LEU A 70 3.44 4.49 -9.55
CA LEU A 70 4.58 4.61 -8.63
C LEU A 70 5.46 5.82 -8.96
N GLU A 71 5.84 5.97 -10.23
CA GLU A 71 6.70 7.08 -10.68
C GLU A 71 5.99 8.44 -10.57
N ARG A 72 4.70 8.50 -10.85
CA ARG A 72 3.89 9.73 -10.67
C ARG A 72 3.83 10.17 -9.22
N LEU A 73 3.75 9.23 -8.28
CA LEU A 73 3.70 9.50 -6.85
C LEU A 73 5.09 9.73 -6.23
N LYS A 74 6.18 9.53 -6.99
CA LYS A 74 7.57 9.73 -6.55
C LYS A 74 7.82 11.00 -5.75
N PRO A 75 7.46 12.21 -6.20
CA PRO A 75 7.71 13.44 -5.44
C PRO A 75 6.96 13.51 -4.10
N GLN A 76 5.93 12.69 -3.89
CA GLN A 76 5.19 12.62 -2.62
C GLN A 76 5.81 11.60 -1.68
N TRP A 77 6.00 10.36 -2.16
CA TRP A 77 6.53 9.29 -1.32
C TRP A 77 8.04 9.42 -1.05
N SER A 78 8.79 10.10 -1.92
CA SER A 78 10.21 10.40 -1.70
C SER A 78 10.46 11.36 -0.54
N LYS A 79 9.43 12.04 -0.04
CA LYS A 79 9.52 12.87 1.17
C LYS A 79 9.75 12.01 2.42
N VAL A 80 9.38 10.74 2.37
CA VAL A 80 9.60 9.78 3.45
C VAL A 80 10.97 9.15 3.24
N ALA A 81 11.90 9.44 4.15
CA ALA A 81 13.29 8.97 4.05
C ALA A 81 13.39 7.44 3.93
N ASP A 82 12.55 6.69 4.64
CA ASP A 82 12.53 5.21 4.58
C ASP A 82 12.17 4.68 3.18
N LEU A 83 11.19 5.30 2.53
CA LEU A 83 10.75 4.91 1.19
C LEU A 83 11.80 5.32 0.14
N ALA A 84 12.42 6.49 0.29
CA ALA A 84 13.50 6.96 -0.58
C ALA A 84 14.73 6.05 -0.47
N ALA A 85 15.12 5.66 0.74
CA ALA A 85 16.24 4.75 0.98
C ALA A 85 15.99 3.35 0.38
N GLN A 86 14.73 2.91 0.32
CA GLN A 86 14.32 1.61 -0.22
C GLN A 86 13.69 1.67 -1.62
N GLU A 87 13.94 2.73 -2.40
CA GLU A 87 13.37 2.90 -3.75
C GLU A 87 13.60 1.67 -4.65
N LEU A 88 14.80 1.11 -4.63
CA LEU A 88 15.14 -0.08 -5.43
C LEU A 88 14.27 -1.29 -5.04
N LYS A 89 14.07 -1.50 -3.74
CA LYS A 89 13.25 -2.60 -3.19
C LYS A 89 11.79 -2.43 -3.58
N LEU A 90 11.27 -1.19 -3.52
CA LEU A 90 9.91 -0.84 -3.93
C LEU A 90 9.68 -1.13 -5.41
N ARG A 91 10.61 -0.72 -6.29
CA ARG A 91 10.55 -1.00 -7.73
C ARG A 91 10.60 -2.49 -8.06
N GLN A 92 11.46 -3.25 -7.38
CA GLN A 92 11.51 -4.71 -7.53
C GLN A 92 10.19 -5.36 -7.08
N LYS A 93 9.65 -4.92 -5.96
CA LYS A 93 8.41 -5.44 -5.38
C LYS A 93 7.19 -5.19 -6.26
N ILE A 94 7.01 -3.97 -6.79
CA ILE A 94 5.90 -3.69 -7.72
C ILE A 94 6.05 -4.48 -9.04
N SER A 95 7.28 -4.71 -9.50
CA SER A 95 7.52 -5.50 -10.72
C SER A 95 7.12 -6.97 -10.51
N LEU A 96 7.43 -7.54 -9.34
CA LEU A 96 7.00 -8.88 -8.95
C LEU A 96 5.47 -8.98 -8.84
N LEU A 97 4.81 -7.98 -8.25
CA LEU A 97 3.35 -7.91 -8.18
C LEU A 97 2.71 -7.80 -9.56
N CYS A 98 3.28 -7.00 -10.46
CA CYS A 98 2.83 -6.88 -11.84
C CYS A 98 2.94 -8.23 -12.59
N LEU A 99 4.05 -8.96 -12.42
CA LEU A 99 4.24 -10.30 -12.98
C LEU A 99 3.24 -11.32 -12.41
N MET A 100 3.01 -11.31 -11.09
CA MET A 100 1.99 -12.13 -10.44
C MET A 100 0.59 -11.82 -11.01
N GLU A 101 0.23 -10.56 -11.15
CA GLU A 101 -1.08 -10.19 -11.68
C GLU A 101 -1.25 -10.57 -13.16
N MET A 102 -0.22 -10.42 -13.99
CA MET A 102 -0.23 -10.89 -15.38
C MET A 102 -0.39 -12.41 -15.48
N THR A 103 0.28 -13.17 -14.62
CA THR A 103 0.17 -14.64 -14.61
C THR A 103 -1.18 -15.12 -14.09
N PHE A 104 -1.75 -14.49 -13.05
CA PHE A 104 -3.09 -14.79 -12.56
C PHE A 104 -4.19 -14.45 -13.57
N LYS A 105 -4.13 -13.27 -14.21
CA LYS A 105 -5.09 -12.88 -15.27
C LYS A 105 -5.07 -13.84 -16.46
N ARG A 106 -3.90 -14.39 -16.80
CA ARG A 106 -3.77 -15.37 -17.89
C ARG A 106 -4.39 -16.73 -17.55
N GLN A 107 -4.41 -17.15 -16.28
CA GLN A 107 -5.08 -18.41 -15.87
C GLN A 107 -6.61 -18.26 -15.82
N ALA A 108 -7.12 -17.08 -15.49
CA ALA A 108 -8.56 -16.82 -15.45
C ALA A 108 -9.23 -16.80 -16.84
N ASN A 109 -8.47 -16.48 -17.90
CA ASN A 109 -9.00 -16.39 -19.27
C ASN A 109 -8.89 -17.71 -20.08
N ASN A 110 -8.55 -18.83 -19.42
CA ASN A 110 -8.49 -20.15 -20.04
C ASN A 110 -9.24 -21.20 -19.22
N ARG A 111 -10.44 -20.83 -18.75
CA ARG A 111 -11.40 -21.73 -18.12
C ARG A 111 -12.81 -21.46 -18.64
#